data_AF-A0A7X7U4N1-F1
#
_entry.id   AF-A0A7X7U4N1-F1
#
_cell.length_a   1.000
_cell.length_b   1.000
_cell.length_c   1.000
_cell.angle_alpha   90.00
_cell.angle_beta   90.00
_cell.angle_gamma   90.00
#
_symmetry.space_group_name_H-M   'P 1'
#
loop_
_entity.id
_entity.type
_entity.pdbx_description
1 polymer ?
#
loop_
_entity_poly.entity_id
_entity_poly.type
_entity_poly.pdbx_seq_one_letter_code
_entity_poly.pdbx_strand_id
1 'polypeptide(L)'
;MANEHREIQELLADYATSLRDGSLPTFLKSLTKEEAKRIGESRDFWEATEIVRMMNSASFGAKLVTPDVGLFISRVDAGIASRMKKAQASTRDPSRSHVNLQ
;
A
#
# COMPACT_ATOMS: atom_id res chain seq x y z
N MET A 1 -32.34 2.17 12.08
CA MET A 1 -30.94 2.47 12.43
C MET A 1 -30.15 2.28 11.16
N ALA A 2 -29.63 3.36 10.56
CA ALA A 2 -28.74 3.23 9.41
C ALA A 2 -27.48 2.50 9.90
N ASN A 3 -27.08 1.43 9.22
CA ASN A 3 -25.85 0.73 9.53
C ASN A 3 -24.70 1.74 9.31
N GLU A 4 -24.08 2.22 10.38
CA GLU A 4 -22.99 3.21 10.30
C GLU A 4 -21.72 2.63 9.66
N HIS A 5 -21.72 1.32 9.38
CA HIS A 5 -20.62 0.59 8.77
C HIS A 5 -21.09 -0.06 7.47
N ARG A 6 -20.24 0.03 6.45
CA ARG A 6 -20.48 -0.64 5.18
C ARG A 6 -20.50 -2.15 5.36
N GLU A 7 -21.34 -2.81 4.59
CA GLU A 7 -21.36 -4.27 4.52
C GLU A 7 -20.16 -4.78 3.70
N ILE A 8 -19.80 -6.06 3.87
CA ILE A 8 -18.67 -6.68 3.15
C ILE A 8 -18.84 -6.55 1.62
N GLN A 9 -20.06 -6.67 1.12
CA GLN A 9 -20.37 -6.56 -0.32
C GLN A 9 -20.14 -5.13 -0.83
N GLU A 10 -20.51 -4.12 -0.04
CA GLU A 10 -20.27 -2.71 -0.36
C GLU A 10 -18.76 -2.40 -0.35
N LEU A 11 -18.04 -2.93 0.64
CA LEU A 11 -16.57 -2.82 0.70
C LEU A 11 -15.89 -3.49 -0.50
N LEU A 12 -16.42 -4.61 -1.00
CA LEU A 12 -15.91 -5.26 -2.20
C LEU A 12 -16.17 -4.43 -3.46
N ALA A 13 -17.34 -3.82 -3.58
CA ALA A 13 -17.68 -2.94 -4.70
C ALA A 13 -16.78 -1.69 -4.73
N ASP A 14 -16.56 -1.09 -3.57
CA ASP A 14 -15.65 0.04 -3.39
C ASP A 14 -14.19 -0.34 -3.70
N TYR A 15 -13.74 -1.51 -3.24
CA TYR A 15 -12.42 -2.05 -3.55
C TYR A 15 -12.25 -2.24 -5.06
N ALA A 16 -13.22 -2.86 -5.74
CA ALA A 16 -13.16 -3.11 -7.17
C ALA A 16 -13.11 -1.82 -8.00
N THR A 17 -13.93 -0.84 -7.62
CA THR A 17 -13.94 0.50 -8.22
C THR A 17 -12.59 1.19 -8.02
N SER A 18 -12.07 1.17 -6.80
CA SER A 18 -10.81 1.82 -6.46
C SER A 18 -9.60 1.15 -7.11
N LEU A 19 -9.67 -0.16 -7.32
CA LEU A 19 -8.65 -0.90 -8.07
C LEU A 19 -8.65 -0.50 -9.55
N ARG A 20 -9.83 -0.42 -10.18
CA ARG A 20 -9.97 0.03 -11.58
C ARG A 20 -9.48 1.47 -11.77
N ASP A 21 -9.81 2.34 -10.83
CA ASP A 21 -9.54 3.78 -10.95
C ASP A 21 -8.12 4.14 -10.43
N GLY A 22 -7.33 3.15 -10.00
CA GLY A 22 -5.97 3.36 -9.48
C GLY A 22 -5.91 4.09 -8.13
N SER A 23 -7.04 4.16 -7.41
CA SER A 23 -7.23 4.93 -6.18
C SER A 23 -7.30 4.05 -4.92
N LEU A 24 -6.79 2.81 -5.00
CA LEU A 24 -6.80 1.85 -3.89
C LEU A 24 -6.27 2.41 -2.55
N PRO A 25 -5.22 3.23 -2.49
CA PRO A 25 -4.78 3.83 -1.23
C PRO A 25 -5.84 4.73 -0.57
N THR A 26 -6.72 5.36 -1.35
CA THR A 26 -7.82 6.19 -0.84
C THR A 26 -8.91 5.34 -0.22
N PHE A 27 -9.27 4.22 -0.84
CA PHE A 27 -10.19 3.24 -0.27
C PHE A 27 -9.68 2.68 1.06
N LEU A 28 -8.42 2.24 1.11
CA LEU A 28 -7.86 1.68 2.34
C LEU A 28 -7.84 2.71 3.49
N LYS A 29 -7.69 4.00 3.18
CA LYS A 29 -7.77 5.10 4.15
C LYS A 29 -9.19 5.44 4.59
N SER A 30 -10.21 5.09 3.80
CA SER A 30 -11.61 5.36 4.15
C SER A 30 -12.21 4.31 5.07
N LEU A 31 -11.53 3.18 5.28
CA LEU A 31 -11.98 2.12 6.17
C LEU A 31 -11.98 2.58 7.63
N THR A 32 -13.08 2.31 8.34
CA THR A 32 -13.06 2.37 9.80
C THR A 32 -12.24 1.20 10.37
N LYS A 33 -11.90 1.28 11.66
CA LYS A 33 -11.18 0.19 12.33
C LYS A 33 -11.98 -1.12 12.32
N GLU A 34 -13.29 -1.03 12.47
CA GLU A 34 -14.23 -2.14 12.47
C GLU A 34 -14.36 -2.75 11.08
N GLU A 35 -14.46 -1.92 10.03
CA GLU A 35 -14.45 -2.35 8.64
C GLU A 35 -13.13 -3.04 8.28
N ALA A 36 -11.99 -2.42 8.64
CA ALA A 36 -10.66 -2.97 8.41
C ALA A 36 -10.45 -4.33 9.10
N LYS A 37 -10.94 -4.47 10.34
CA LYS A 37 -10.91 -5.74 11.06
C LYS A 37 -11.78 -6.79 10.35
N ARG A 38 -13.00 -6.41 9.95
CA ARG A 38 -13.95 -7.31 9.30
C ARG A 38 -13.46 -7.82 7.95
N ILE A 39 -12.86 -6.96 7.12
CA ILE A 39 -12.24 -7.41 5.86
C ILE A 39 -11.00 -8.28 6.11
N GLY A 40 -10.24 -8.00 7.18
CA GLY A 40 -9.06 -8.77 7.55
C GLY A 40 -9.41 -10.20 7.97
N GLU A 41 -10.55 -10.38 8.64
CA GLU A 41 -11.03 -11.68 9.12
C GLU A 41 -11.92 -12.42 8.09
N SER A 42 -12.39 -11.74 7.05
CA SER A 42 -13.27 -12.34 6.04
C SER A 42 -12.50 -12.99 4.90
N ARG A 43 -12.47 -14.34 4.92
CA ARG A 43 -11.91 -15.12 3.82
C ARG A 43 -12.61 -14.86 2.48
N ASP A 44 -13.93 -14.73 2.50
CA ASP A 44 -14.74 -14.45 1.31
C ASP A 44 -14.35 -13.13 0.64
N PHE A 45 -14.04 -12.12 1.46
CA PHE A 45 -13.53 -10.84 0.94
C PHE A 45 -12.21 -11.05 0.20
N TRP A 46 -11.24 -11.76 0.80
CA TRP A 46 -9.95 -12.03 0.17
C TRP A 46 -10.07 -12.80 -1.14
N GLU A 47 -10.85 -13.88 -1.17
CA GLU A 47 -11.08 -14.67 -2.39
C GLU A 47 -11.71 -13.82 -3.49
N ALA A 48 -12.71 -12.99 -3.15
CA ALA A 48 -13.33 -12.07 -4.09
C ALA A 48 -12.35 -11.00 -4.60
N THR A 49 -11.47 -10.45 -3.75
CA THR A 49 -10.48 -9.45 -4.19
C THR A 49 -9.44 -10.02 -5.17
N GLU A 50 -9.09 -11.30 -5.05
CA GLU A 50 -8.20 -11.97 -6.00
C GLU A 50 -8.88 -12.15 -7.37
N ILE A 51 -10.15 -12.54 -7.41
CA ILE A 51 -10.94 -12.62 -8.64
C ILE A 51 -11.03 -11.25 -9.32
N VAL A 52 -11.34 -10.21 -8.55
CA VAL A 52 -11.39 -8.82 -9.04
C VAL A 52 -10.03 -8.38 -9.59
N ARG A 53 -8.92 -8.74 -8.94
CA ARG A 53 -7.57 -8.43 -9.42
C ARG A 53 -7.25 -9.16 -10.73
N MET A 54 -7.62 -10.44 -10.85
CA MET A 54 -7.46 -11.20 -12.09
C MET A 54 -8.27 -10.60 -13.24
N MET A 55 -9.54 -10.24 -12.99
CA MET A 55 -10.40 -9.61 -14.00
C MET A 55 -9.90 -8.22 -14.43
N ASN A 56 -9.42 -7.44 -13.47
CA ASN A 56 -8.79 -6.15 -13.74
C ASN A 56 -7.55 -6.34 -14.61
N SER A 57 -6.68 -7.31 -14.27
CA SER A 57 -5.48 -7.66 -15.05
C SER A 57 -5.80 -8.20 -16.44
N ALA A 58 -6.87 -8.99 -16.60
CA ALA A 58 -7.33 -9.50 -17.89
C ALA A 58 -7.85 -8.39 -18.81
N SER A 59 -8.48 -7.36 -18.24
CA SER A 59 -8.90 -6.16 -18.99
C SER A 59 -7.71 -5.32 -19.47
N PHE A 60 -6.56 -5.43 -18.79
CA PHE A 60 -5.27 -4.92 -19.27
C PHE A 60 -4.51 -5.91 -20.18
N GLY A 61 -4.98 -7.15 -20.30
CA GLY A 61 -4.33 -8.28 -20.97
C GLY A 61 -4.25 -8.19 -22.50
N ALA A 62 -4.94 -7.25 -23.15
CA ALA A 62 -4.65 -6.91 -24.54
C ALA A 62 -3.28 -6.22 -24.69
N LYS A 63 -2.66 -5.80 -23.59
CA LYS A 63 -1.41 -5.03 -23.59
C LYS A 63 -0.70 -5.02 -22.23
N LEU A 64 -0.39 -6.17 -21.61
CA LEU A 64 0.51 -6.15 -20.44
C LEU A 64 1.55 -7.26 -20.42
N VAL A 65 2.79 -6.80 -20.47
CA VAL A 65 3.98 -7.44 -19.89
C VAL A 65 3.69 -7.76 -18.43
N THR A 66 3.95 -8.99 -18.03
CA THR A 66 3.88 -9.45 -16.65
C THR A 66 4.60 -8.46 -15.73
N PRO A 67 3.91 -7.85 -14.75
CA PRO A 67 4.58 -6.95 -13.81
C PRO A 67 5.63 -7.76 -13.04
N ASP A 68 6.88 -7.33 -13.16
CA ASP A 68 8.02 -7.97 -12.51
C ASP A 68 8.00 -7.67 -11.01
N VAL A 69 7.54 -8.65 -10.24
CA VAL A 69 7.49 -8.62 -8.77
C VAL A 69 8.89 -8.42 -8.16
N GLY A 70 9.95 -8.90 -8.83
CA GLY A 70 11.34 -8.68 -8.41
C GLY A 70 11.75 -7.21 -8.48
N LEU A 71 11.27 -6.48 -9.49
CA LEU A 71 11.50 -5.04 -9.62
C LEU A 71 10.78 -4.24 -8.52
N PHE A 72 9.59 -4.68 -8.11
CA PHE A 72 8.86 -4.07 -6.99
C PHE A 72 9.60 -4.27 -5.66
N ILE A 73 10.01 -5.50 -5.35
CA ILE A 73 10.79 -5.83 -4.14
C ILE A 73 12.08 -5.00 -4.10
N SER A 74 12.80 -4.93 -5.23
CA SER A 74 14.05 -4.14 -5.34
C SER A 74 13.86 -2.65 -5.02
N ARG A 75 12.73 -2.06 -5.43
CA ARG A 75 12.41 -0.65 -5.13
C ARG A 75 12.06 -0.44 -3.66
N VAL A 76 11.37 -1.40 -3.04
CA VAL A 76 11.04 -1.35 -1.61
C VAL A 76 12.32 -1.43 -0.77
N ASP A 77 13.20 -2.40 -1.07
CA ASP A 77 14.48 -2.57 -0.37
C ASP A 77 15.37 -1.34 -0.52
N ALA A 78 15.45 -0.76 -1.73
CA ALA A 78 16.17 0.49 -1.96
C ALA A 78 15.58 1.67 -1.14
N GLY A 79 14.25 1.73 -1.01
CA GLY A 79 13.56 2.72 -0.18
C GLY A 79 13.86 2.56 1.31
N ILE A 80 13.87 1.33 1.82
CA ILE A 80 14.22 1.02 3.21
C ILE A 80 15.69 1.39 3.48
N ALA A 81 16.61 0.94 2.63
CA ALA A 81 18.04 1.25 2.76
C ALA A 81 18.31 2.77 2.72
N SER A 82 17.61 3.51 1.86
CA SER A 82 17.69 4.96 1.78
C SER A 82 17.23 5.64 3.07
N ARG A 83 16.12 5.19 3.66
CA ARG A 83 15.62 5.71 4.94
C ARG A 83 16.56 5.39 6.09
N MET A 84 17.14 4.20 6.13
CA MET A 84 18.16 3.83 7.13
C MET A 84 19.41 4.71 7.00
N LYS A 85 19.89 4.95 5.78
CA LYS A 85 21.01 5.89 5.53
C LYS A 85 20.68 7.31 5.97
N LYS A 86 19.46 7.81 5.70
CA LYS A 86 19.02 9.14 6.15
C LYS A 86 18.92 9.22 7.68
N ALA A 87 18.44 8.17 8.33
CA ALA A 87 18.37 8.11 9.80
C ALA A 87 19.78 8.13 10.44
N GLN A 88 20.75 7.43 9.84
CA GLN A 88 22.15 7.48 10.29
C GLN A 88 22.85 8.80 9.97
N ALA A 89 22.50 9.46 8.86
CA ALA A 89 23.04 10.79 8.54
C ALA A 89 22.50 11.86 9.50
N SER A 90 21.26 11.73 9.98
CA SER A 90 20.63 12.65 10.92
C SER A 90 21.18 12.55 12.36
N THR A 91 21.82 11.43 12.73
CA THR A 91 22.47 11.27 14.05
C THR A 91 23.94 11.69 14.06
N ARG A 92 24.50 12.09 12.91
CA ARG A 92 25.87 12.60 12.81
C ARG A 92 25.86 14.12 13.04
N ASP A 93 25.75 14.51 14.30
CA ASP A 93 25.98 15.89 14.74
C ASP A 93 27.43 16.30 14.41
N PRO A 94 27.69 17.39 13.67
CA PRO A 94 29.03 17.93 13.47
C PRO A 94 29.42 18.77 14.68
N SER A 95 29.44 18.18 15.87
CA SER A 95 30.02 18.82 17.05
C SER A 95 31.50 18.43 17.17
N ARG A 96 32.36 19.45 17.10
CA ARG A 96 33.81 19.51 17.37
C ARG A 96 34.78 19.27 16.20
N SER A 97 35.28 20.38 15.66
CA SER A 97 36.68 20.79 15.92
C SER A 97 36.88 22.28 15.60
N HIS A 98 36.67 23.13 16.61
CA HIS A 98 37.32 24.44 16.62
C HIS A 98 38.81 24.19 16.86
N VAL A 99 39.61 24.29 15.80
CA VAL A 99 41.06 24.33 15.91
C VAL A 99 41.43 25.78 16.22
N ASN A 100 41.83 26.04 17.45
CA ASN A 100 42.32 27.35 17.89
C ASN A 100 43.76 27.50 17.36
N LEU A 101 43.96 28.36 16.36
CA LEU A 101 45.29 28.80 15.92
C LEU A 101 45.62 30.10 16.65
N GLN A 102 46.50 29.98 17.63
CA GLN A 102 47.30 31.09 18.17
C GLN A 102 48.40 31.46 17.17
#